data_AF-A0A0Q6NAJ6-F1
#
_entry.id   AF-A0A0Q6NAJ6-F1
#
_cell.length_a   1.000
_cell.length_b   1.000
_cell.length_c   1.000
_cell.angle_alpha   90.00
_cell.angle_beta   90.00
_cell.angle_gamma   90.00
#
_symmetry.space_group_name_H-M   'P 1'
#
loop_
_entity.id
_entity.type
_entity.pdbx_description
1 polymer ?
#
loop_
_entity_poly.entity_id
_entity_poly.type
_entity_poly.pdbx_seq_one_letter_code
_entity_poly.pdbx_strand_id
1 'polypeptide(L)' 'MTDIVARLLTACNAEKNKGADFPTIWKNILKVHPYVAGSPIQDSGENGPILKIPLITGQVLVFLGSNFSLL' A
#
# COMPACT_ATOMS: atom_id res chain seq x y z
N MET A 1 8.18 13.65 -8.90
CA MET A 1 8.43 12.44 -8.09
C MET A 1 7.17 11.96 -7.37
N THR A 2 6.36 12.85 -6.80
CA THR A 2 5.07 12.54 -6.12
C THR A 2 4.05 11.79 -6.98
N ASP A 3 4.09 11.99 -8.30
CA ASP A 3 3.15 11.40 -9.26
C ASP A 3 3.14 9.87 -9.24
N ILE A 4 4.31 9.23 -9.12
CA ILE A 4 4.40 7.76 -9.25
C ILE A 4 3.83 7.05 -8.03
N VAL A 5 4.00 7.63 -6.84
CA VAL A 5 3.44 7.09 -5.59
C VAL A 5 1.93 7.30 -5.56
N ALA A 6 1.44 8.45 -6.04
CA ALA A 6 0.02 8.69 -6.21
C ALA A 6 -0.62 7.69 -7.20
N ARG A 7 0.09 7.36 -8.29
CA ARG A 7 -0.34 6.33 -9.25
C ARG A 7 -0.36 4.93 -8.63
N LEU A 8 0.64 4.58 -7.83
CA LEU A 8 0.68 3.30 -7.10
C LEU A 8 -0.48 3.19 -6.11
N LEU A 9 -0.71 4.25 -5.32
CA LEU A 9 -1.83 4.36 -4.40
C LEU A 9 -3.18 4.20 -5.12
N THR A 10 -3.33 4.88 -6.25
CA THR A 10 -4.53 4.80 -7.09
C THR A 10 -4.74 3.38 -7.63
N ALA A 11 -3.67 2.72 -8.10
CA ALA A 11 -3.74 1.34 -8.58
C ALA A 11 -4.13 0.36 -7.46
N CYS A 12 -3.58 0.52 -6.26
CA CYS A 12 -3.93 -0.30 -5.10
C CYS A 12 -5.39 -0.11 -4.70
N ASN A 13 -5.86 1.14 -4.62
CA ASN A 13 -7.26 1.45 -4.31
C ASN A 13 -8.23 0.99 -5.41
N ALA A 14 -7.81 1.00 -6.68
CA ALA A 14 -8.60 0.48 -7.79
C ALA A 14 -8.80 -1.04 -7.70
N GLU A 15 -7.74 -1.81 -7.43
CA GLU A 15 -7.87 -3.25 -7.20
C GLU A 15 -8.69 -3.56 -5.95
N LYS A 16 -8.52 -2.77 -4.88
CA LYS A 16 -9.33 -2.91 -3.67
C LYS A 16 -10.82 -2.67 -3.94
N ASN A 17 -11.15 -1.67 -4.75
CA ASN A 17 -12.53 -1.39 -5.18
C ASN A 17 -13.14 -2.51 -6.01
N LYS A 18 -12.32 -3.25 -6.78
CA LYS A 18 -12.75 -4.46 -7.48
C LYS A 18 -13.00 -5.66 -6.54
N GLY A 19 -12.74 -5.50 -5.24
CA GLY A 19 -12.89 -6.57 -4.24
C GLY A 19 -11.61 -7.38 -4.03
N ALA A 20 -10.46 -6.97 -4.56
CA ALA A 20 -9.20 -7.66 -4.28
C ALA A 20 -8.77 -7.47 -2.82
N ASP A 21 -8.34 -8.55 -2.19
CA ASP A 21 -7.77 -8.51 -0.85
C ASP A 21 -6.34 -7.96 -0.86
N PHE A 22 -5.88 -7.46 0.29
CA PHE A 22 -4.51 -7.00 0.48
C PHE A 22 -3.44 -7.98 -0.03
N PRO A 23 -3.43 -9.29 0.31
CA PRO A 23 -2.42 -10.22 -0.18
C PRO A 23 -2.40 -10.34 -1.71
N THR A 24 -3.55 -10.22 -2.37
CA THR A 24 -3.65 -10.22 -3.84
C THR A 24 -3.02 -8.96 -4.43
N ILE A 25 -3.36 -7.79 -3.88
CA ILE A 25 -2.80 -6.49 -4.28
C ILE A 25 -1.28 -6.46 -4.03
N TRP A 26 -0.86 -6.99 -2.88
CA TRP A 26 0.55 -7.11 -2.52
C TRP A 26 1.31 -7.94 -3.55
N LYS A 27 0.82 -9.12 -3.88
CA LYS A 27 1.48 -10.04 -4.81
C LYS A 27 1.50 -9.50 -6.25
N ASN A 28 0.41 -8.87 -6.69
CA ASN A 28 0.24 -8.45 -8.09
C ASN A 28 0.82 -7.07 -8.38
N ILE A 29 0.78 -6.13 -7.42
CA ILE A 29 1.19 -4.74 -7.61
C ILE A 29 2.43 -4.42 -6.78
N LEU A 30 2.36 -4.53 -5.45
CA LEU A 30 3.41 -3.98 -4.57
C LEU A 30 4.71 -4.77 -4.65
N LYS A 31 4.66 -6.10 -4.57
CA LYS A 31 5.83 -6.98 -4.57
C LYS A 31 6.65 -6.90 -5.85
N VAL A 32 6.00 -6.61 -6.98
CA VAL A 32 6.67 -6.44 -8.27
C VAL A 32 7.09 -5.00 -8.53
N HIS A 33 6.61 -4.04 -7.72
CA HIS A 33 6.92 -2.63 -7.92
C HIS A 33 8.32 -2.30 -7.39
N PRO A 34 9.19 -1.68 -8.20
CA PRO A 34 10.54 -1.32 -7.77
C PRO A 34 10.58 -0.25 -6.67
N TYR A 35 9.44 0.40 -6.41
CA TYR A 35 9.32 1.46 -5.42
C TYR A 35 9.03 0.96 -4.00
N VAL A 36 8.72 -0.31 -3.83
CA VAL A 36 8.49 -0.91 -2.52
C VAL A 36 9.83 -1.27 -1.91
N ALA A 37 10.20 -0.62 -0.81
CA ALA A 37 11.50 -0.78 -0.17
C ALA A 37 11.62 -2.09 0.63
N GLY A 38 10.50 -2.73 0.96
CA GLY A 38 10.50 -3.96 1.73
C GLY A 38 9.10 -4.47 2.04
N SER A 39 9.03 -5.52 2.86
CA SER A 39 7.80 -6.19 3.28
C SER A 39 6.85 -5.24 4.04
N PRO A 40 5.53 -5.52 4.01
CA PRO A 40 4.57 -4.74 4.77
C PRO A 40 4.76 -5.05 6.27
N ILE A 41 4.84 -3.99 7.06
CA ILE A 41 5.01 -4.06 8.50
C ILE A 41 3.62 -3.97 9.13
N GLN A 42 3.24 -5.00 9.90
CA GLN A 42 2.01 -4.97 10.66
C GLN A 42 2.16 -4.06 11.87
N ASP A 43 1.23 -3.14 12.00
CA ASP A 43 1.21 -2.11 13.01
C ASP A 43 -0.22 -1.94 13.53
N SER A 44 -0.41 -1.19 14.62
CA SER A 44 -1.72 -0.96 15.22
C SER A 44 -1.97 0.54 15.24
N GLY A 45 -2.79 1.02 14.31
CA GLY A 45 -3.23 2.41 14.28
C GLY A 45 -4.41 2.64 15.23
N GLU A 46 -4.82 3.90 15.37
CA GLU A 46 -5.96 4.27 16.23
C GLU A 46 -7.26 3.53 15.87
N ASN A 47 -7.47 3.23 14.58
CA ASN A 47 -8.66 2.53 14.09
C ASN A 47 -8.48 1.00 13.94
N GLY A 48 -7.41 0.43 14.49
CA GLY A 48 -7.15 -1.01 14.46
C GLY A 48 -5.90 -1.42 13.69
N PRO A 49 -5.79 -2.69 13.26
CA PRO A 49 -4.58 -3.20 12.61
C PRO A 49 -4.38 -2.54 11.24
N ILE A 50 -3.18 -2.00 11.03
CA ILE A 50 -2.77 -1.38 9.77
C ILE A 50 -1.53 -2.06 9.22
N LEU A 51 -1.33 -1.99 7.90
CA LEU A 51 -0.09 -2.45 7.27
C LEU A 51 0.65 -1.26 6.70
N LYS A 52 1.88 -1.04 7.16
CA LYS A 52 2.79 0.00 6.69
C LYS A 52 3.74 -0.59 5.65
N ILE A 53 3.71 -0.06 4.44
CA ILE A 53 4.55 -0.46 3.32
C ILE A 53 5.58 0.64 3.09
N PRO A 54 6.85 0.43 3.48
CA PRO A 54 7.89 1.41 3.23
C PRO A 54 8.18 1.49 1.73
N LEU A 55 8.28 2.71 1.20
CA LEU A 55 8.68 2.97 -0.18
C LEU A 55 10.12 3.49 -0.24
N ILE A 56 10.79 3.24 -1.37
CA ILE A 56 12.17 3.71 -1.60
C ILE A 56 12.27 5.24 -1.59
N THR A 57 11.14 5.93 -1.82
CA THR A 57 11.06 7.39 -1.79
C THR A 57 11.09 7.97 -0.39
N GLY A 58 11.05 7.12 0.65
CA GLY A 58 10.95 7.53 2.06
C GLY A 58 9.51 7.73 2.54
N GLN A 59 8.53 7.61 1.66
CA GLN A 59 7.10 7.66 2.01
C GLN A 59 6.61 6.29 2.46
N VAL A 60 5.50 6.25 3.20
CA VAL A 60 4.92 5.01 3.71
C VAL A 60 3.50 4.86 3.21
N LEU A 61 3.25 3.80 2.45
CA LEU A 61 1.90 3.41 2.07
C LEU A 61 1.25 2.70 3.26
N VAL A 62 0.06 3.09 3.66
CA VAL A 62 -0.64 2.49 4.79
C VAL A 62 -1.95 1.89 4.34
N PHE A 63 -2.17 0.62 4.67
CA PHE A 63 -3.42 -0.07 4.42
C PHE A 63 -4.24 -0.15 5.71
N LEU A 64 -5.44 0.44 5.67
CA LEU A 64 -6.37 0.55 6.79
C LEU A 64 -7.48 -0.51 6.75
N GLY A 65 -7.27 -1.63 6.04
CA GLY A 65 -8.29 -2.67 5.83
C GLY A 65 -9.30 -2.35 4.72
N SER A 66 -9.82 -1.13 4.70
CA SER A 66 -10.79 -0.69 3.69
C SER A 66 -10.15 -0.02 2.49
N ASN A 67 -9.12 0.80 2.71
CA ASN A 67 -8.44 1.58 1.67
C ASN A 67 -6.94 1.70 1.96
N PHE A 68 -6.21 2.10 0.93
CA PHE A 68 -4.81 2.53 1.04
C PHE A 68 -4.73 4.04 1.19
N SER A 69 -3.78 4.50 1.99
CA SER A 69 -3.44 5.90 2.22
C SER A 69 -1.93 6.08 2.19
N LEU A 70 -1.46 7.32 2.08
CA LEU A 70 -0.03 7.64 2.08
C LEU A 70 0.29 8.50 3.31
N LEU A 71 1.35 8.14 4.02
CA LEU A 71 1.94 8.87 5.15
C LEU A 71 3.33 9.38 4.76
#